data_AF-A0A0F9JYQ0-F1
#
_entry.id   AF-A0A0F9JYQ0-F1
#
_cell.length_a   1.000
_cell.length_b   1.000
_cell.length_c   1.000
_cell.angle_alpha   90.00
_cell.angle_beta   90.00
_cell.angle_gamma   90.00
#
_symmetry.space_group_name_H-M   'P 1'
#
loop_
_entity.id
_entity.type
_entity.pdbx_description
1 polymer ?
#
loop_
_entity_poly.entity_id
_entity_poly.type
_entity_poly.pdbx_seq_one_letter_code
_entity_poly.pdbx_strand_id
1 'polypeptide(L)'
;MLFSKSKNELTLRKDVDEILAEMEQLDITTNEQFETTGAFVQGIKSKQKEVKDHYEQKRARSYDIYKAVTTKISSYIDPLAKAERIVKKKLGDYRVEMVRLRRIEETEKLAIAETQAETRQLADAEETGDDSILDEPLIVAPPVLETEVPKMKGISFTTVWKFDVVNVDDLPRKYMIIDVKKIQGVVNALKDASSIPGIRVFSEQQVGARAT
;
A
#
# COMPACT_ATOMS: atom_id res chain seq x y z
N MET A 1 36.15 22.84 -22.66
CA MET A 1 36.04 21.53 -21.96
C MET A 1 34.99 20.55 -22.54
N LEU A 2 34.28 20.87 -23.63
CA LEU A 2 33.22 19.99 -24.17
C LEU A 2 33.72 18.93 -25.18
N PHE A 3 34.86 19.17 -25.84
CA PHE A 3 35.39 18.28 -26.89
C PHE A 3 36.03 16.97 -26.38
N SER A 4 36.47 16.91 -25.12
CA SER A 4 37.07 15.69 -24.54
C SER A 4 36.01 14.67 -24.10
N LYS A 5 34.81 15.13 -23.70
CA LYS A 5 33.72 14.25 -23.26
C LYS A 5 33.09 13.48 -24.42
N SER A 6 32.93 14.12 -25.58
CA SER A 6 32.42 13.47 -26.79
C SER A 6 33.35 12.38 -27.33
N LYS A 7 34.68 12.55 -27.24
CA LYS A 7 35.63 11.54 -27.71
C LYS A 7 35.59 10.25 -26.88
N ASN A 8 35.38 10.35 -25.56
CA ASN A 8 35.37 9.18 -24.67
C ASN A 8 34.05 8.38 -24.79
N GLU A 9 32.92 9.05 -25.00
CA GLU A 9 31.66 8.36 -25.29
C GLU A 9 31.68 7.64 -26.65
N LEU A 10 32.36 8.24 -27.65
CA LEU A 10 32.54 7.63 -28.96
C LEU A 10 33.41 6.37 -28.91
N THR A 11 34.47 6.37 -28.08
CA THR A 11 35.32 5.19 -27.87
C THR A 11 34.59 4.09 -27.13
N LEU A 12 33.84 4.41 -26.06
CA LEU A 12 33.03 3.40 -25.35
C LEU A 12 31.99 2.76 -26.26
N ARG A 13 31.35 3.55 -27.13
CA ARG A 13 30.39 3.03 -28.11
C ARG A 13 31.06 2.08 -29.10
N LYS A 14 32.20 2.49 -29.66
CA LYS A 14 32.96 1.67 -30.59
C LYS A 14 33.38 0.33 -29.96
N ASP A 15 33.89 0.36 -28.74
CA ASP A 15 34.30 -0.85 -28.01
C ASP A 15 33.12 -1.79 -27.74
N VAL A 16 31.93 -1.25 -27.47
CA VAL A 16 30.70 -2.04 -27.32
C VAL A 16 30.30 -2.69 -28.64
N ASP A 17 30.32 -1.93 -29.73
CA ASP A 17 29.95 -2.44 -31.06
C ASP A 17 30.92 -3.55 -31.52
N GLU A 18 32.23 -3.42 -31.25
CA GLU A 18 33.23 -4.45 -31.55
C GLU A 18 33.00 -5.73 -30.75
N ILE A 19 32.73 -5.63 -29.44
CA ILE A 19 32.42 -6.77 -28.58
C ILE A 19 31.13 -7.49 -29.05
N LEU A 20 30.12 -6.74 -29.49
CA LEU A 20 28.88 -7.33 -30.00
C LEU A 20 29.11 -8.08 -31.31
N ALA A 21 29.91 -7.53 -32.21
CA ALA A 21 30.26 -8.20 -33.45
C ALA A 21 31.07 -9.49 -33.21
N GLU A 22 32.01 -9.48 -32.26
CA GLU A 22 32.78 -10.66 -31.85
C GLU A 22 31.88 -11.71 -31.20
N MET A 23 30.90 -11.30 -30.39
CA MET A 23 29.92 -12.20 -29.77
C MET A 23 29.10 -12.98 -30.80
N GLU A 24 28.69 -12.34 -31.90
CA GLU A 24 27.88 -12.98 -32.95
C GLU A 24 28.63 -14.10 -33.69
N GLN A 25 29.96 -14.08 -33.67
CA GLN A 25 30.80 -15.07 -34.35
C GLN A 25 31.26 -16.21 -33.42
N LEU A 26 30.92 -16.15 -32.12
CA LEU A 26 31.34 -17.16 -31.16
C LEU A 26 30.52 -18.43 -31.29
N ASP A 27 31.23 -19.55 -31.44
CA ASP A 27 30.68 -20.89 -31.34
C ASP A 27 31.52 -21.72 -30.36
N ILE A 28 30.86 -22.50 -29.50
CA ILE A 28 31.52 -23.31 -28.46
C ILE A 28 31.25 -24.77 -28.75
N THR A 29 32.15 -25.35 -29.54
CA THR A 29 32.15 -26.77 -29.90
C THR A 29 33.38 -27.51 -29.37
N THR A 30 34.42 -26.79 -28.94
CA THR A 30 35.66 -27.35 -28.39
C THR A 30 35.99 -26.80 -26.99
N ASN A 31 36.83 -27.54 -26.25
CA ASN A 31 37.27 -27.10 -24.91
C ASN A 31 38.15 -25.83 -24.96
N GLU A 32 38.93 -25.64 -26.04
CA GLU A 32 39.70 -24.43 -26.26
C GLU A 32 38.79 -23.21 -26.52
N GLN A 33 37.70 -23.40 -27.28
CA GLN A 33 36.66 -22.38 -27.47
C GLN A 33 35.95 -22.04 -26.15
N PHE A 34 35.75 -23.03 -25.26
CA PHE A 34 35.17 -22.79 -23.94
C PHE A 34 36.07 -21.90 -23.07
N GLU A 35 37.37 -22.18 -23.00
CA GLU A 35 38.31 -21.38 -22.21
C GLU A 35 38.48 -19.96 -22.74
N THR A 36 38.62 -19.81 -24.07
CA THR A 36 38.73 -18.50 -24.74
C THR A 36 37.44 -17.68 -24.59
N THR A 37 36.27 -18.31 -24.72
CA THR A 37 34.98 -17.65 -24.45
C THR A 37 34.85 -17.26 -22.98
N GLY A 38 35.40 -18.05 -22.06
CA GLY A 38 35.49 -17.68 -20.64
C GLY A 38 36.26 -16.38 -20.41
N ALA A 39 37.42 -16.22 -21.07
CA ALA A 39 38.20 -14.98 -21.03
C ALA A 39 37.47 -13.81 -21.71
N PHE A 40 36.79 -14.07 -22.83
CA PHE A 40 35.99 -13.06 -23.53
C PHE A 40 34.86 -12.52 -22.65
N VAL A 41 34.12 -13.38 -21.95
CA VAL A 41 33.07 -12.95 -21.01
C VAL A 41 33.65 -12.11 -19.86
N GLN A 42 34.87 -12.40 -19.37
CA GLN A 42 35.54 -11.53 -18.40
C GLN A 42 35.85 -10.14 -19.00
N GLY A 43 36.30 -10.08 -20.25
CA GLY A 43 36.47 -8.83 -21.00
C GLY A 43 35.18 -8.01 -21.09
N ILE A 44 34.05 -8.66 -21.41
CA ILE A 44 32.72 -8.02 -21.39
C ILE A 44 32.41 -7.44 -20.02
N LYS A 45 32.66 -8.18 -18.93
CA LYS A 45 32.43 -7.68 -17.55
C LYS A 45 33.29 -6.45 -17.23
N SER A 46 34.54 -6.44 -17.67
CA SER A 46 35.45 -5.30 -17.49
C SER A 46 34.97 -4.08 -18.25
N LYS A 47 34.54 -4.23 -19.51
CA LYS A 47 33.96 -3.11 -20.29
C LYS A 47 32.64 -2.61 -19.68
N GLN A 48 31.77 -3.51 -19.21
CA GLN A 48 30.56 -3.14 -18.46
C GLN A 48 30.89 -2.30 -17.22
N LYS A 49 31.97 -2.62 -16.51
CA LYS A 49 32.43 -1.87 -15.33
C LYS A 49 32.95 -0.49 -15.74
N GLU A 50 33.79 -0.41 -16.77
CA GLU A 50 34.32 0.84 -17.30
C GLU A 50 33.21 1.83 -17.71
N VAL A 51 32.18 1.35 -18.41
CA VAL A 51 31.01 2.16 -18.77
C VAL A 51 30.29 2.68 -17.53
N LYS A 52 30.09 1.82 -16.51
CA LYS A 52 29.45 2.24 -15.25
C LYS A 52 30.29 3.30 -14.54
N ASP A 53 31.58 3.08 -14.39
CA ASP A 53 32.51 3.98 -13.71
C ASP A 53 32.59 5.34 -14.42
N HIS A 54 32.54 5.36 -15.76
CA HIS A 54 32.48 6.57 -16.56
C HIS A 54 31.27 7.46 -16.20
N TYR A 55 30.10 6.85 -16.01
CA TYR A 55 28.87 7.56 -15.69
C TYR A 55 28.60 7.73 -14.19
N GLU A 56 29.31 7.02 -13.31
CA GLU A 56 29.01 6.99 -11.88
C GLU A 56 29.10 8.36 -11.24
N GLN A 57 30.09 9.19 -11.60
CA GLN A 57 30.19 10.55 -11.08
C GLN A 57 28.98 11.42 -11.44
N LYS A 58 28.46 11.28 -12.68
CA LYS A 58 27.28 12.01 -13.13
C LYS A 58 26.02 11.50 -12.43
N ARG A 59 25.89 10.17 -12.33
CA ARG A 59 24.79 9.49 -11.62
C ARG A 59 24.73 9.92 -10.15
N ALA A 60 25.86 9.88 -9.45
CA ALA A 60 25.96 10.28 -8.04
C ALA A 60 25.53 11.74 -7.84
N ARG A 61 26.08 12.68 -8.63
CA ARG A 61 25.69 14.10 -8.56
C ARG A 61 24.20 14.32 -8.84
N SER A 62 23.66 13.65 -9.84
CA SER A 62 22.22 13.73 -10.14
C SER A 62 21.37 13.17 -9.01
N TYR A 63 21.80 12.07 -8.39
CA TYR A 63 21.12 11.50 -7.23
C TYR A 63 21.16 12.42 -6.02
N ASP A 64 22.30 13.08 -5.76
CA ASP A 64 22.42 14.05 -4.66
C ASP A 64 21.47 15.24 -4.86
N ILE A 65 21.37 15.76 -6.08
CA ILE A 65 20.42 16.83 -6.44
C ILE A 65 18.98 16.34 -6.24
N TYR A 66 18.64 15.17 -6.79
CA TYR A 66 17.32 14.56 -6.65
C TYR A 66 16.94 14.39 -5.17
N LYS A 67 17.86 13.85 -4.36
CA LYS A 67 17.67 13.65 -2.92
C LYS A 67 17.49 14.97 -2.19
N ALA A 68 18.30 15.99 -2.49
CA ALA A 68 18.19 17.31 -1.89
C ALA A 68 16.83 17.97 -2.19
N VAL A 69 16.39 17.94 -3.44
CA VAL A 69 15.09 18.48 -3.87
C VAL A 69 13.94 17.71 -3.22
N THR A 70 13.98 16.37 -3.24
CA THR A 70 12.96 15.52 -2.63
C THR A 70 12.86 15.77 -1.12
N THR A 71 14.00 15.91 -0.44
CA THR A 71 14.04 16.23 1.00
C THR A 71 13.47 17.62 1.28
N LYS A 72 13.74 18.61 0.42
CA LYS A 72 13.17 19.95 0.56
C LYS A 72 11.66 19.93 0.36
N ILE A 73 11.17 19.20 -0.64
CA ILE A 73 9.74 19.00 -0.89
C ILE A 73 9.08 18.34 0.33
N SER A 74 9.63 17.24 0.84
CA SER A 74 9.07 16.53 1.99
C SER A 74 9.06 17.40 3.26
N SER A 75 10.05 18.27 3.45
CA SER A 75 10.09 19.19 4.60
C SER A 75 8.89 20.15 4.67
N TYR A 76 8.23 20.44 3.53
CA TYR A 76 7.01 21.26 3.49
C TYR A 76 5.75 20.41 3.41
N ILE A 77 5.76 19.34 2.62
CA ILE A 77 4.58 18.49 2.42
C ILE A 77 4.26 17.68 3.67
N ASP A 78 5.25 17.12 4.38
CA ASP A 78 4.98 16.23 5.51
C ASP A 78 4.24 16.95 6.67
N PRO A 79 4.63 18.18 7.07
CA PRO A 79 3.86 18.95 8.05
C PRO A 79 2.44 19.30 7.58
N LEU A 80 2.27 19.66 6.30
CA LEU A 80 0.95 19.97 5.73
C LEU A 80 0.05 18.72 5.69
N ALA A 81 0.58 17.58 5.27
CA ALA A 81 -0.13 16.30 5.27
C ALA A 81 -0.51 15.87 6.70
N LYS A 82 0.36 16.15 7.68
CA LYS A 82 0.05 15.92 9.10
C LYS A 82 -1.08 16.84 9.58
N ALA A 83 -1.02 18.14 9.25
CA ALA A 83 -2.06 19.11 9.59
C ALA A 83 -3.40 18.73 8.97
N GLU A 84 -3.41 18.39 7.68
CA GLU A 84 -4.58 17.90 6.95
C GLU A 84 -5.20 16.67 7.63
N ARG A 85 -4.37 15.68 8.01
CA ARG A 85 -4.83 14.47 8.73
C ARG A 85 -5.50 14.82 10.06
N ILE A 86 -4.93 15.75 10.83
CA ILE A 86 -5.48 16.19 12.12
C ILE A 86 -6.83 16.89 11.90
N VAL A 87 -6.92 17.81 10.94
CA VAL A 87 -8.16 18.54 10.65
C VAL A 87 -9.25 17.60 10.12
N LYS A 88 -8.92 16.68 9.21
CA LYS A 88 -9.85 15.65 8.71
C LYS A 88 -10.38 14.78 9.85
N LYS A 89 -9.52 14.38 10.79
CA LYS A 89 -9.95 13.64 11.98
C LYS A 89 -10.95 14.47 12.81
N LYS A 90 -10.63 15.73 13.12
CA LYS A 90 -11.54 16.62 13.86
C LYS A 90 -12.89 16.80 13.16
N LEU A 91 -12.90 16.93 11.84
CA LEU A 91 -14.13 16.99 11.04
C LEU A 91 -14.94 15.69 11.13
N GLY A 92 -14.27 14.55 11.10
CA GLY A 92 -14.89 13.23 11.32
C GLY A 92 -15.47 13.08 12.72
N ASP A 93 -14.69 13.40 13.75
CA ASP A 93 -15.09 13.32 15.16
C ASP A 93 -16.29 14.23 15.44
N TYR A 94 -16.29 15.46 14.92
CA TYR A 94 -17.43 16.38 15.03
C TYR A 94 -18.68 15.81 14.38
N ARG A 95 -18.57 15.18 13.20
CA ARG A 95 -19.73 14.54 12.55
C ARG A 95 -20.28 13.39 13.39
N VAL A 96 -19.42 12.57 13.99
CA VAL A 96 -19.83 11.49 14.90
C VAL A 96 -20.57 12.07 16.12
N GLU A 97 -20.03 13.13 16.71
CA GLU A 97 -20.63 13.79 17.87
C GLU A 97 -21.97 14.44 17.55
N MET A 98 -22.10 15.09 16.40
CA MET A 98 -23.37 15.66 15.94
C MET A 98 -24.45 14.58 15.76
N VAL A 99 -24.07 13.41 15.23
CA VAL A 99 -25.00 12.27 15.13
C VAL A 99 -25.35 11.73 16.51
N ARG A 100 -24.39 11.69 17.45
CA ARG A 100 -24.61 11.23 18.83
C ARG A 100 -25.57 12.14 19.60
N LEU A 101 -25.34 13.45 19.59
CA LEU A 101 -26.18 14.43 20.28
C LEU A 101 -27.63 14.41 19.76
N ARG A 102 -27.83 14.36 18.44
CA ARG A 102 -29.18 14.27 17.86
C ARG A 102 -29.91 12.99 18.26
N ARG A 103 -29.22 11.85 18.31
CA ARG A 103 -29.82 10.61 18.81
C ARG A 103 -30.28 10.75 20.26
N ILE A 104 -29.49 11.41 21.10
CA ILE A 104 -29.86 11.66 22.50
C ILE A 104 -31.10 12.57 22.58
N GLU A 105 -31.09 13.70 21.87
CA GLU A 105 -32.25 14.62 21.82
C GLU A 105 -33.52 13.91 21.31
N GLU A 106 -33.40 13.00 20.34
CA GLU A 106 -34.52 12.21 19.85
C GLU A 106 -35.01 11.21 20.89
N THR A 107 -34.12 10.50 21.59
CA THR A 107 -34.52 9.61 22.70
C THR A 107 -35.19 10.36 23.84
N GLU A 108 -34.72 11.57 24.16
CA GLU A 108 -35.33 12.41 25.19
C GLU A 108 -36.70 12.91 24.76
N LYS A 109 -36.86 13.36 23.51
CA LYS A 109 -38.17 13.78 22.97
C LYS A 109 -39.17 12.63 22.93
N LEU A 110 -38.72 11.43 22.56
CA LEU A 110 -39.55 10.23 22.59
C LEU A 110 -40.00 9.90 24.02
N ALA A 111 -39.08 9.89 24.99
CA ALA A 111 -39.41 9.65 26.39
C ALA A 111 -40.36 10.73 26.97
N ILE A 112 -40.20 12.00 26.60
CA ILE A 112 -41.12 13.07 27.00
C ILE A 112 -42.49 12.86 26.35
N ALA A 113 -42.55 12.46 25.08
CA ALA A 113 -43.82 12.20 24.40
C ALA A 113 -44.55 10.98 24.98
N GLU A 114 -43.83 9.91 25.30
CA GLU A 114 -44.36 8.72 25.98
C GLU A 114 -44.92 9.09 27.36
N THR A 115 -44.12 9.75 28.20
CA THR A 115 -44.60 10.18 29.54
C THR A 115 -45.78 11.16 29.47
N GLN A 116 -45.80 12.08 28.50
CA GLN A 116 -46.95 12.96 28.29
C GLN A 116 -48.20 12.20 27.85
N ALA A 117 -48.05 11.19 27.00
CA ALA A 117 -49.18 10.41 26.54
C ALA A 117 -49.70 9.46 27.66
N GLU A 118 -48.81 8.88 28.47
CA GLU A 118 -49.16 8.15 29.69
C GLU A 118 -49.92 9.03 30.70
N THR A 119 -49.40 10.23 31.01
CA THR A 119 -50.08 11.16 31.94
C THR A 119 -51.46 11.60 31.45
N ARG A 120 -51.66 11.73 30.12
CA ARG A 120 -52.99 12.01 29.55
C ARG A 120 -53.94 10.84 29.70
N GLN A 121 -53.49 9.61 29.38
CA GLN A 121 -54.31 8.41 29.56
C GLN A 121 -54.71 8.22 31.03
N LEU A 122 -53.79 8.46 31.98
CA LEU A 122 -54.08 8.43 33.42
C LEU A 122 -55.11 9.48 33.83
N ALA A 123 -54.97 10.73 33.37
CA ALA A 123 -55.92 11.79 33.66
C ALA A 123 -57.32 11.53 33.06
N ASP A 124 -57.37 11.03 31.82
CA ASP A 124 -58.62 10.69 31.13
C ASP A 124 -59.33 9.52 31.84
N ALA A 125 -58.59 8.50 32.29
CA ALA A 125 -59.12 7.37 33.06
C ALA A 125 -59.65 7.80 34.45
N GLU A 126 -58.96 8.70 35.15
CA GLU A 126 -59.43 9.26 36.43
C GLU A 126 -60.70 10.13 36.25
N GLU A 127 -60.80 10.88 35.16
CA GLU A 127 -61.95 11.75 34.88
C GLU A 127 -63.19 10.95 34.47
N THR A 128 -63.03 9.90 33.66
CA THR A 128 -64.15 9.06 33.19
C THR A 128 -64.46 7.86 34.10
N GLY A 129 -63.52 7.46 34.96
CA GLY A 129 -63.65 6.27 35.82
C GLY A 129 -63.61 4.94 35.05
N ASP A 130 -63.11 4.96 33.81
CA ASP A 130 -63.04 3.81 32.92
C ASP A 130 -61.58 3.34 32.79
N ASP A 131 -61.25 2.27 33.53
CA ASP A 131 -59.90 1.69 33.55
C ASP A 131 -59.48 1.10 32.19
N SER A 132 -60.41 0.90 31.25
CA SER A 132 -60.10 0.34 29.92
C SER A 132 -59.22 1.26 29.04
N ILE A 133 -59.14 2.54 29.38
CA ILE A 133 -58.29 3.55 28.70
C ILE A 133 -56.78 3.27 28.94
N LEU A 134 -56.44 2.63 30.06
CA LEU A 134 -55.05 2.29 30.43
C LEU A 134 -54.50 1.08 29.64
N ASP A 135 -55.38 0.25 29.08
CA ASP A 135 -55.00 -0.91 28.26
C ASP A 135 -54.77 -0.55 26.77
N GLU A 136 -55.03 0.69 26.37
CA GLU A 136 -54.90 1.13 24.98
C GLU A 136 -53.42 1.46 24.62
N PRO A 137 -52.86 0.85 23.56
CA PRO A 137 -51.43 0.99 23.26
C PRO A 137 -51.04 2.41 22.84
N LEU A 138 -50.04 2.99 23.51
CA LEU A 138 -49.45 4.28 23.22
C LEU A 138 -48.71 4.26 21.86
N ILE A 139 -49.26 4.92 20.84
CA ILE A 139 -48.63 5.06 19.52
C ILE A 139 -47.93 6.42 19.44
N VAL A 140 -46.66 6.48 19.84
CA VAL A 140 -45.82 7.67 19.62
C VAL A 140 -45.15 7.56 18.25
N ALA A 141 -45.43 8.52 17.36
CA ALA A 141 -44.83 8.54 16.03
C ALA A 141 -43.31 8.77 16.12
N PRO A 142 -42.47 7.96 15.44
CA PRO A 142 -41.04 8.13 15.48
C PRO A 142 -40.61 9.45 14.80
N PRO A 143 -39.65 10.20 15.38
CA PRO A 143 -39.15 11.43 14.78
C PRO A 143 -38.43 11.16 13.45
N VAL A 144 -38.65 12.03 12.47
CA VAL A 144 -38.04 11.93 11.13
C VAL A 144 -36.61 12.49 11.16
N LEU A 145 -35.64 11.64 10.81
CA LEU A 145 -34.22 11.99 10.73
C LEU A 145 -33.90 12.84 9.49
N GLU A 146 -33.89 14.17 9.61
CA GLU A 146 -33.32 15.05 8.58
C GLU A 146 -31.78 15.07 8.71
N THR A 147 -31.11 14.17 7.99
CA THR A 147 -29.64 14.11 7.92
C THR A 147 -29.06 15.20 7.02
N GLU A 148 -29.20 16.46 7.41
CA GLU A 148 -28.47 17.56 6.77
C GLU A 148 -27.22 17.91 7.58
N VAL A 149 -26.17 17.09 7.41
CA VAL A 149 -24.82 17.61 7.64
C VAL A 149 -24.51 18.62 6.54
N PRO A 150 -23.94 19.80 6.86
CA PRO A 150 -23.67 20.83 5.87
C PRO A 150 -22.78 20.28 4.75
N LYS A 151 -23.31 20.27 3.52
CA LYS A 151 -22.58 19.82 2.33
C LYS A 151 -21.54 20.89 1.95
N MET A 152 -20.28 20.65 2.32
CA MET A 152 -19.17 21.50 1.89
C MET A 152 -18.69 21.08 0.51
N LYS A 153 -18.64 22.02 -0.45
CA LYS A 153 -18.06 21.77 -1.78
C LYS A 153 -16.58 21.36 -1.62
N GLY A 154 -16.21 20.20 -2.17
CA GLY A 154 -14.83 19.68 -2.14
C GLY A 154 -14.46 18.79 -0.96
N ILE A 155 -15.35 18.57 0.01
CA ILE A 155 -15.11 17.64 1.13
C ILE A 155 -16.16 16.52 1.07
N SER A 156 -15.71 15.31 0.75
CA SER A 156 -16.52 14.09 0.79
C SER A 156 -16.17 13.25 2.02
N PHE A 157 -17.18 12.69 2.65
CA PHE A 157 -17.01 11.72 3.71
C PHE A 157 -17.26 10.32 3.15
N THR A 158 -16.32 9.42 3.39
CA THR A 158 -16.44 8.00 2.99
C THR A 158 -16.29 7.14 4.23
N THR A 159 -17.18 6.17 4.39
CA THR A 159 -17.09 5.17 5.46
C THR A 159 -16.01 4.15 5.09
N VAL A 160 -14.96 4.06 5.92
CA VAL A 160 -13.88 3.07 5.76
C VAL A 160 -14.12 1.95 6.75
N TRP A 161 -14.35 0.75 6.23
CA TRP A 161 -14.47 -0.47 7.04
C TRP A 161 -13.07 -1.04 7.33
N LYS A 162 -12.80 -1.35 8.59
CA LYS A 162 -11.56 -1.97 9.05
C LYS A 162 -11.89 -3.28 9.75
N PHE A 163 -10.95 -4.21 9.74
CA PHE A 163 -11.05 -5.49 10.44
C PHE A 163 -9.74 -5.74 11.18
N ASP A 164 -9.85 -6.39 12.32
CA ASP A 164 -8.72 -6.95 13.04
C ASP A 164 -8.83 -8.48 13.01
N VAL A 165 -7.71 -9.17 12.87
CA VAL A 165 -7.68 -10.64 12.88
C VAL A 165 -7.73 -11.11 14.33
N VAL A 166 -8.83 -11.75 14.70
CA VAL A 166 -9.03 -12.30 16.06
C VAL A 166 -8.30 -13.63 16.21
N ASN A 167 -8.50 -14.55 15.25
CA ASN A 167 -7.84 -15.84 15.20
C ASN A 167 -7.32 -16.11 13.79
N VAL A 168 -6.07 -16.56 13.69
CA VAL A 168 -5.40 -16.87 12.42
C VAL A 168 -5.79 -18.25 11.90
N ASP A 169 -6.08 -19.21 12.79
CA ASP A 169 -6.38 -20.60 12.40
C ASP A 169 -7.74 -20.75 11.73
N ASP A 170 -8.69 -19.88 12.08
CA ASP A 170 -10.03 -19.83 11.49
C ASP A 170 -10.04 -19.10 10.12
N LEU A 171 -8.91 -18.49 9.72
CA LEU A 171 -8.83 -17.70 8.50
C LEU A 171 -8.81 -18.61 7.27
N PRO A 172 -9.74 -18.46 6.31
CA PRO A 172 -9.73 -19.28 5.11
C PRO A 172 -8.45 -19.12 4.29
N ARG A 173 -7.88 -20.23 3.79
CA ARG A 173 -6.64 -20.24 2.97
C ARG A 173 -6.67 -19.29 1.77
N LYS A 174 -7.84 -18.97 1.22
CA LYS A 174 -8.02 -17.99 0.13
C LYS A 174 -7.56 -16.57 0.47
N TYR A 175 -7.48 -16.22 1.75
CA TYR A 175 -7.01 -14.91 2.23
C TYR A 175 -5.58 -14.96 2.79
N MET A 176 -4.95 -16.14 2.79
CA MET A 176 -3.56 -16.32 3.21
C MET A 176 -2.61 -16.13 2.03
N ILE A 177 -1.54 -15.37 2.26
CA ILE A 177 -0.44 -15.23 1.30
C ILE A 177 0.72 -16.07 1.78
N ILE A 178 1.31 -16.83 0.85
CA ILE A 178 2.45 -17.69 1.12
C ILE A 178 3.72 -16.83 1.29
N ASP A 179 4.53 -17.12 2.30
CA ASP A 179 5.85 -16.50 2.49
C ASP A 179 6.88 -17.14 1.55
N VAL A 180 7.01 -16.57 0.35
CA VAL A 180 7.94 -17.03 -0.69
C VAL A 180 9.40 -16.98 -0.21
N LYS A 181 9.77 -16.03 0.66
CA LYS A 181 11.17 -15.89 1.12
C LYS A 181 11.57 -17.05 2.03
N LYS A 182 10.68 -17.45 2.94
CA LYS A 182 10.94 -18.62 3.81
C LYS A 182 11.03 -19.91 3.01
N ILE A 183 10.14 -20.10 2.04
CA ILE A 183 10.20 -21.24 1.12
C ILE A 183 11.53 -21.25 0.38
N GLN A 184 11.93 -20.13 -0.21
CA GLN A 184 13.21 -20.04 -0.92
C GLN A 184 14.40 -20.31 0.01
N GLY A 185 14.32 -19.90 1.29
CA GLY A 185 15.33 -20.24 2.30
C GLY A 185 15.47 -21.75 2.50
N VAL A 186 14.36 -22.47 2.62
CA VAL A 186 14.35 -23.94 2.75
C VAL A 186 14.86 -24.62 1.47
N VAL A 187 14.43 -24.14 0.30
CA VAL A 187 14.88 -24.63 -1.01
C VAL A 187 16.39 -24.42 -1.19
N ASN A 188 16.93 -23.26 -0.82
CA ASN A 188 18.36 -22.99 -0.92
C ASN A 188 19.21 -23.83 0.04
N ALA A 189 18.68 -24.15 1.23
CA ALA A 189 19.37 -24.95 2.23
C ALA A 189 19.39 -26.44 1.87
N LEU A 190 18.26 -26.99 1.44
CA LEU A 190 18.09 -28.42 1.19
C LEU A 190 18.27 -28.81 -0.29
N LYS A 191 18.22 -27.85 -1.22
CA LYS A 191 18.39 -28.04 -2.67
C LYS A 191 17.53 -29.19 -3.18
N ASP A 192 18.13 -30.22 -3.78
CA ASP A 192 17.44 -31.37 -4.36
C ASP A 192 16.73 -32.26 -3.30
N ALA A 193 17.08 -32.12 -2.02
CA ALA A 193 16.42 -32.82 -0.92
C ALA A 193 15.22 -32.05 -0.33
N SER A 194 14.89 -30.87 -0.87
CA SER A 194 13.75 -30.09 -0.38
C SER A 194 12.41 -30.69 -0.86
N SER A 195 11.68 -31.31 0.06
CA SER A 195 10.33 -31.83 -0.20
C SER A 195 9.29 -30.98 0.54
N ILE A 196 8.83 -29.91 -0.10
CA ILE A 196 7.73 -29.09 0.41
C ILE A 196 6.45 -29.47 -0.34
N PRO A 197 5.40 -29.97 0.35
CA PRO A 197 4.15 -30.34 -0.29
C PRO A 197 3.57 -29.20 -1.14
N GLY A 198 3.28 -29.48 -2.41
CA GLY A 198 2.69 -28.52 -3.35
C GLY A 198 3.69 -27.61 -4.08
N ILE A 199 5.00 -27.76 -3.86
CA ILE A 199 6.04 -26.97 -4.54
C ILE A 199 6.98 -27.91 -5.30
N ARG A 200 7.24 -27.59 -6.57
CA ARG A 200 8.24 -28.28 -7.39
C ARG A 200 9.54 -27.47 -7.39
N VAL A 201 10.63 -28.11 -6.99
CA VAL A 201 11.98 -27.51 -6.97
C VAL A 201 12.76 -28.02 -8.18
N PHE A 202 13.45 -27.13 -8.89
CA PHE A 202 14.31 -27.44 -10.02
C PHE A 202 15.57 -26.57 -9.98
N SER A 203 16.66 -27.06 -10.56
CA SER A 203 17.93 -26.34 -10.67
C SER A 203 18.23 -26.00 -12.13
N GLU A 204 18.74 -24.79 -12.36
CA GLU A 204 19.21 -24.30 -13.65
C GLU A 204 20.66 -23.83 -13.47
N GLN A 205 21.57 -24.22 -14.36
CA GLN A 205 22.95 -23.76 -14.31
C GLN A 205 23.04 -22.37 -14.91
N GLN A 206 23.55 -21.42 -14.11
CA GLN A 206 23.82 -20.06 -14.56
C GLN A 206 25.32 -19.80 -14.54
N VAL A 207 25.86 -19.34 -15.68
CA VAL A 207 27.26 -18.92 -15.75
C VAL A 207 27.40 -17.50 -15.18
N GLY A 208 28.21 -17.37 -14.13
CA GLY A 208 28.55 -16.08 -13.54
C GLY A 208 29.96 -15.67 -13.90
N ALA A 209 30.13 -14.45 -14.42
CA ALA A 209 31.44 -13.86 -14.66
C ALA A 209 31.63 -12.58 -13.86
N ARG A 210 32.85 -12.35 -13.39
CA ARG A 210 33.26 -11.12 -12.70
C ARG A 210 34.34 -10.43 -13.51
N ALA A 211 34.33 -9.09 -13.47
CA ALA A 211 35.47 -8.31 -13.95
C ALA A 211 36.64 -8.58 -12.99
N THR A 212 37.81 -8.89 -13.54
CA THR A 212 39.08 -8.86 -12.81
C THR A 212 39.49 -7.43 -12.46
#